data_AF-A0AA47NAZ3-F1
#
_entry.id   AF-A0AA47NAZ3-F1
#
_cell.length_a   1.000
_cell.length_b   1.000
_cell.length_c   1.000
_cell.angle_alpha   90.00
_cell.angle_beta   90.00
_cell.angle_gamma   90.00
#
_symmetry.space_group_name_H-M   'P 1'
#
loop_
_entity.id
_entity.type
_entity.pdbx_description
1 polymer ?
#
loop_
_entity_poly.entity_id
_entity_poly.type
_entity_poly.pdbx_seq_one_letter_code
_entity_poly.pdbx_strand_id
1 'polypeptide(L)'
;MVHFYSSIIESILTSSITIWYTAATAKDKSRLQRHSDLYTSRTLRHAGKIVADPSHPGHKLFETLPSGRRLRSIRTKISCHKNSFFPIRH
;
A
#
# COMPACT_ATOMS: atom_id res chain seq x y z
N MET A 1 -27.81 -14.28 7.59
CA MET A 1 -27.36 -15.39 6.72
C MET A 1 -26.06 -15.09 5.98
N VAL A 2 -25.89 -13.93 5.33
CA VAL A 2 -24.64 -13.58 4.60
C VAL A 2 -23.36 -13.59 5.48
N HIS A 3 -23.42 -13.06 6.71
CA HIS A 3 -22.26 -13.00 7.60
C HIS A 3 -21.73 -14.37 8.04
N PHE A 4 -22.60 -15.36 8.19
CA PHE A 4 -22.21 -16.72 8.58
C PHE A 4 -21.44 -17.42 7.45
N TYR A 5 -21.93 -17.31 6.22
CA TYR A 5 -21.23 -17.84 5.05
C TYR A 5 -19.91 -17.12 4.80
N SER A 6 -19.87 -15.78 4.94
CA SER A 6 -18.61 -15.02 4.81
C SER A 6 -17.57 -15.50 5.82
N SER A 7 -17.96 -15.67 7.08
CA SER A 7 -17.05 -16.10 8.14
C SER A 7 -16.50 -17.51 7.91
N ILE A 8 -17.34 -18.45 7.43
CA ILE A 8 -16.89 -19.81 7.12
C ILE A 8 -15.92 -19.81 5.93
N ILE A 9 -16.25 -19.09 4.86
CA ILE A 9 -15.40 -18.99 3.67
C ILE A 9 -14.05 -18.35 4.03
N GLU A 10 -14.05 -17.27 4.81
CA GLU A 10 -12.84 -16.60 5.28
C GLU A 10 -11.99 -17.52 6.16
N SER A 11 -12.60 -18.30 7.05
CA SER A 11 -11.89 -19.25 7.93
C SER A 11 -11.19 -20.36 7.13
N ILE A 12 -11.88 -20.95 6.15
CA ILE A 12 -11.32 -21.99 5.27
C ILE A 12 -10.18 -21.42 4.43
N LEU A 13 -10.37 -20.24 3.85
CA LEU A 13 -9.37 -19.59 3.02
C LEU A 13 -8.12 -19.23 3.83
N THR A 14 -8.30 -18.65 5.02
CA THR A 14 -7.19 -18.28 5.91
C THR A 14 -6.39 -19.52 6.32
N SER A 15 -7.07 -20.58 6.73
CA SER A 15 -6.42 -21.84 7.12
C SER A 15 -5.63 -22.46 5.95
N SER A 16 -6.23 -22.47 4.76
CA SER A 16 -5.60 -23.02 3.55
C SER A 16 -4.37 -22.21 3.11
N ILE A 17 -4.44 -20.88 3.18
CA ILE A 17 -3.31 -19.98 2.85
C ILE A 17 -2.14 -20.21 3.82
N THR A 18 -2.41 -20.36 5.12
CA THR A 18 -1.37 -20.61 6.13
C THR A 18 -0.66 -21.95 5.88
N ILE A 19 -1.39 -23.02 5.59
CA ILE A 19 -0.82 -24.34 5.26
C ILE A 19 0.05 -24.24 4.00
N TRP A 20 -0.43 -23.57 2.96
CA TRP A 20 0.34 -23.38 1.74
C TRP A 20 1.62 -22.57 1.98
N TYR A 21 1.53 -21.47 2.73
CA TYR A 21 2.69 -20.62 3.03
C TYR A 21 3.75 -21.33 3.89
N THR A 22 3.32 -22.17 4.83
CA THR A 22 4.25 -22.96 5.66
C THR A 22 4.96 -24.03 4.84
N ALA A 23 4.26 -24.69 3.92
CA ALA A 23 4.81 -25.68 2.99
C ALA A 23 5.67 -25.07 1.86
N ALA A 24 5.56 -23.77 1.59
CA ALA A 24 6.32 -23.10 0.53
C ALA A 24 7.83 -23.10 0.79
N THR A 25 8.61 -23.35 -0.26
CA THR A 25 10.07 -23.41 -0.18
C THR A 25 10.68 -22.02 0.08
N ALA A 26 11.93 -21.97 0.55
CA ALA A 26 12.66 -20.72 0.73
C ALA A 26 12.76 -19.90 -0.58
N LYS A 27 12.81 -20.58 -1.73
CA LYS A 27 12.82 -19.95 -3.06
C LYS A 27 11.48 -19.30 -3.40
N ASP A 28 10.36 -19.91 -3.03
CA ASP A 28 9.03 -19.33 -3.27
C ASP A 28 8.80 -18.10 -2.38
N LYS A 29 9.23 -18.18 -1.11
CA LYS A 29 9.17 -17.06 -0.17
C LYS A 29 10.02 -15.88 -0.64
N SER A 30 11.24 -16.12 -1.13
CA SER A 30 12.09 -15.05 -1.67
C SER A 30 11.54 -14.44 -2.96
N ARG A 31 10.86 -15.21 -3.81
CA ARG A 31 10.14 -14.68 -4.98
C ARG A 31 8.97 -13.78 -4.59
N LEU A 32 8.20 -14.14 -3.56
CA LEU A 32 7.10 -13.33 -3.03
C LEU A 32 7.63 -12.03 -2.41
N GLN A 33 8.67 -12.12 -1.58
CA GLN A 33 9.34 -10.95 -1.01
C GLN A 33 9.86 -10.02 -2.10
N ARG A 34 10.55 -10.56 -3.11
CA ARG A 34 11.07 -9.75 -4.23
C ARG A 34 9.97 -8.97 -4.95
N HIS A 35 8.76 -9.53 -5.11
CA HIS A 35 7.64 -8.77 -5.69
C HIS A 35 7.19 -7.62 -4.79
N SER A 36 7.10 -7.85 -3.47
CA SER A 36 6.79 -6.79 -2.50
C SER A 36 7.87 -5.70 -2.50
N ASP A 37 9.14 -6.09 -2.52
CA ASP A 37 10.27 -5.17 -2.55
C ASP A 37 10.31 -4.35 -3.84
N LEU A 38 10.05 -4.98 -5.00
CA LEU A 38 9.95 -4.29 -6.28
C LEU A 38 8.82 -3.26 -6.31
N TYR A 39 7.65 -3.61 -5.75
CA TYR A 39 6.53 -2.68 -5.62
C TYR A 39 6.93 -1.48 -4.75
N THR A 40 7.48 -1.74 -3.56
CA THR A 40 7.95 -0.71 -2.62
C THR A 40 9.03 0.17 -3.24
N SER A 41 10.00 -0.41 -3.94
CA SER A 41 11.07 0.33 -4.64
C SER A 41 10.49 1.24 -5.73
N ARG A 42 9.54 0.74 -6.53
CA ARG A 42 8.89 1.52 -7.58
C ARG A 42 8.06 2.67 -7.02
N THR A 43 7.29 2.43 -5.95
CA THR A 43 6.46 3.47 -5.31
C THR A 43 7.32 4.55 -4.68
N LEU A 44 8.39 4.18 -3.97
CA LEU A 44 9.35 5.14 -3.40
C LEU A 44 10.05 5.96 -4.49
N ARG A 45 10.51 5.32 -5.57
CA ARG A 45 11.13 6.04 -6.69
C ARG A 45 10.16 6.99 -7.37
N HIS A 46 8.89 6.60 -7.52
CA HIS A 46 7.87 7.46 -8.08
C HIS A 46 7.56 8.65 -7.16
N ALA A 47 7.40 8.41 -5.85
CA ALA A 47 7.22 9.46 -4.86
C ALA A 47 8.40 10.44 -4.84
N GLY A 48 9.63 9.94 -4.91
CA GLY A 48 10.83 10.77 -4.99
C GLY A 48 10.86 11.69 -6.22
N LYS A 49 10.39 11.21 -7.38
CA LYS A 49 10.25 12.05 -8.58
C LYS A 49 9.25 13.18 -8.39
N ILE A 50 8.13 12.90 -7.72
CA ILE A 50 7.09 13.91 -7.41
C ILE A 50 7.63 14.96 -6.43
N VAL A 51 8.37 14.52 -5.41
CA VAL A 51 9.02 15.42 -4.46
C VAL A 51 10.06 16.31 -5.16
N ALA A 52 10.80 15.76 -6.12
CA ALA A 52 11.82 16.50 -6.86
C ALA A 52 11.25 17.49 -7.90
N ASP A 53 9.98 17.37 -8.27
CA ASP A 53 9.30 18.23 -9.26
C ASP A 53 8.25 19.14 -8.60
N PRO A 54 8.57 20.43 -8.37
CA PRO A 54 7.64 21.41 -7.80
C PRO A 54 6.40 21.70 -8.65
N SER A 55 6.47 21.47 -9.97
CA SER A 55 5.34 21.69 -10.88
C SER A 55 4.35 20.52 -10.90
N HIS A 56 4.71 19.39 -10.29
CA HIS A 56 3.84 18.21 -10.25
C HIS A 56 2.57 18.47 -9.43
N PRO A 57 1.36 18.06 -9.91
CA PRO A 57 0.09 18.32 -9.22
C PRO A 57 0.01 17.70 -7.82
N GLY A 58 0.76 16.62 -7.60
CA GLY A 58 0.90 15.92 -6.32
C GLY A 58 2.01 16.43 -5.40
N HIS A 59 2.86 17.39 -5.82
CA HIS A 59 4.03 17.84 -5.05
C HIS A 59 3.64 18.31 -3.63
N LYS A 60 2.57 19.11 -3.53
CA LYS A 60 2.04 19.65 -2.27
C LYS A 60 1.66 18.58 -1.23
N LEU A 61 1.45 17.34 -1.65
CA LEU A 61 1.11 16.22 -0.76
C LEU A 61 2.36 15.63 -0.10
N PHE A 62 3.54 15.80 -0.70
CA PHE A 62 4.82 15.29 -0.22
C PHE A 62 5.72 16.41 0.33
N GLU A 63 5.18 17.58 0.61
CA GLU A 63 5.90 18.65 1.29
C GLU A 63 6.18 18.28 2.75
N THR A 64 7.42 18.47 3.20
CA THR A 64 7.78 18.38 4.61
C THR A 64 7.30 19.60 5.38
N LEU A 65 6.87 19.42 6.63
CA LEU A 65 6.66 20.52 7.57
C LEU A 65 7.97 21.29 7.82
N PRO A 66 7.92 22.54 8.32
CA PRO A 66 9.11 23.35 8.58
C PRO A 66 10.17 22.67 9.47
N SER A 67 9.75 21.72 10.32
CA SER A 67 10.66 20.91 11.14
C SER A 67 11.45 19.85 10.36
N GLY A 68 11.17 19.63 9.08
CA GLY A 68 11.81 18.64 8.20
C GLY A 68 11.52 17.17 8.55
N ARG A 69 10.87 16.90 9.68
CA ARG A 69 10.76 15.55 10.25
C ARG A 69 9.50 14.79 9.85
N ARG A 70 8.50 15.49 9.30
CA ARG A 70 7.18 14.94 8.97
C ARG A 70 6.68 15.54 7.66
N LEU A 71 6.06 14.71 6.83
CA LEU A 71 5.34 15.14 5.64
C LEU A 71 3.98 15.75 6.03
N ARG A 72 3.46 16.65 5.18
CA ARG A 72 2.09 17.17 5.34
C ARG A 72 1.09 16.03 5.24
N SER A 73 0.17 15.97 6.21
CA SER A 73 -0.94 15.03 6.15
C SER A 73 -1.91 15.41 5.04
N ILE A 74 -2.34 14.44 4.24
CA ILE A 74 -3.40 14.61 3.27
C ILE A 74 -4.73 14.79 4.03
N ARG A 75 -5.37 15.95 3.92
CA ARG A 75 -6.67 16.21 4.54
C ARG A 75 -7.80 15.74 3.61
N THR A 76 -8.26 14.51 3.77
CA THR A 76 -9.42 13.96 3.05
C THR A 76 -10.55 13.65 4.00
N LYS A 77 -11.77 14.11 3.68
CA LYS A 77 -12.99 13.85 4.45
C LYS A 77 -13.51 12.40 4.27
N ILE A 78 -12.97 11.69 3.29
CA ILE A 78 -13.43 10.36 2.84
C ILE A 78 -12.23 9.42 2.79
N SER A 79 -12.45 8.13 3.09
CA SER A 79 -11.41 7.08 3.12
C SER A 79 -10.85 6.69 1.74
N CYS A 80 -11.21 7.41 0.67
CA CYS A 80 -10.85 7.08 -0.71
C CYS A 80 -9.34 7.00 -0.97
N HIS A 81 -8.52 7.70 -0.17
CA HIS A 81 -7.06 7.59 -0.21
C HIS A 81 -6.53 6.18 0.12
N LYS A 82 -7.37 5.27 0.66
CA LYS A 82 -6.99 3.87 0.90
C LYS A 82 -6.91 3.06 -0.40
N ASN A 83 -7.62 3.48 -1.44
CA ASN A 83 -7.74 2.75 -2.70
C ASN A 83 -7.01 3.44 -3.87
N SER A 84 -6.53 4.67 -3.70
CA SER A 84 -5.78 5.41 -4.72
C SER A 84 -4.59 6.16 -4.12
N PHE A 85 -3.49 6.19 -4.86
CA PHE A 85 -2.25 6.88 -4.47
C PHE A 85 -2.41 8.41 -4.36
N PHE A 86 -3.39 8.97 -5.08
CA PHE A 86 -3.76 10.37 -4.99
C PHE A 86 -5.22 10.53 -4.54
N PRO A 87 -5.52 11.53 -3.70
CA PRO A 87 -6.90 11.94 -3.49
C PRO A 87 -7.43 12.53 -4.81
N ILE A 88 -8.44 11.90 -5.39
CA ILE A 88 -9.17 12.45 -6.53
C ILE A 88 -9.86 13.73 -6.02
N ARG A 89 -9.41 14.90 -6.50
CA ARG A 89 -10.14 16.15 -6.29
C ARG A 89 -11.35 16.13 -7.22
N HIS A 90 -12.54 16.21 -6.65
CA HIS A 90 -13.74 16.67 -7.36
C HIS A 90 -13.82 18.19 -7.26
#